data_AF-A0A937T159-F1
#
_entry.id   AF-A0A937T159-F1
#
_cell.length_a   1.000
_cell.length_b   1.000
_cell.length_c   1.000
_cell.angle_alpha   90.00
_cell.angle_beta   90.00
_cell.angle_gamma   90.00
#
_symmetry.space_group_name_H-M   'P 1'
#
loop_
_entity.id
_entity.type
_entity.pdbx_description
1 polymer ?
#
loop_
_entity_poly.entity_id
_entity_poly.type
_entity_poly.pdbx_seq_one_letter_code
_entity_poly.pdbx_strand_id
1 'polypeptide(L)'
;MIPRRILTVLVFSLPVLVVAFGVLMGGFILAQATLDAAGAKVLRWVAVSALMLTIADVVLLVGALGINALGDRDDRSDSSGG
;
A
#
# COMPACT_ATOMS: atom_id res chain seq x y z
N MET A 1 17.44 -4.44 12.26
CA MET A 1 17.24 -5.51 11.25
C MET A 1 15.75 -5.68 10.97
N ILE A 2 15.24 -5.11 9.87
CA ILE A 2 13.85 -5.34 9.46
C ILE A 2 13.77 -6.76 8.90
N PRO A 3 12.89 -7.64 9.43
CA PRO A 3 12.82 -9.01 8.95
C PRO A 3 12.33 -9.01 7.50
N ARG A 4 13.11 -9.64 6.61
CA ARG A 4 12.85 -9.74 5.15
C ARG A 4 11.40 -10.14 4.82
N ARG A 5 10.76 -10.95 5.66
CA ARG A 5 9.34 -11.34 5.51
C ARG A 5 8.39 -10.15 5.49
N ILE A 6 8.62 -9.13 6.31
CA ILE A 6 7.77 -7.93 6.34
C ILE A 6 7.91 -7.18 5.01
N LEU A 7 9.13 -7.01 4.52
CA LEU A 7 9.40 -6.36 3.23
C LEU A 7 8.72 -7.11 2.06
N THR A 8 8.80 -8.43 2.06
CA THR A 8 8.14 -9.27 1.05
C THR A 8 6.62 -9.13 1.10
N VAL A 9 6.02 -9.16 2.29
CA VAL A 9 4.57 -8.98 2.45
C VAL A 9 4.13 -7.60 1.95
N LEU A 10 4.86 -6.53 2.31
CA LEU A 10 4.56 -5.18 1.86
C LEU A 10 4.64 -5.02 0.33
N VAL A 11 5.71 -5.52 -0.29
CA VAL A 11 5.87 -5.46 -1.76
C VAL A 11 4.79 -6.25 -2.49
N PHE A 12 4.33 -7.37 -1.92
CA PHE A 12 3.28 -8.18 -2.54
C PHE A 12 1.86 -7.66 -2.27
N SER A 13 1.63 -7.03 -1.12
CA SER A 13 0.34 -6.44 -0.75
C SER A 13 0.00 -5.21 -1.59
N LEU A 14 1.00 -4.42 -1.99
CA LEU A 14 0.79 -3.20 -2.79
C LEU A 14 0.04 -3.47 -4.12
N PRO A 15 0.49 -4.36 -5.03
CA PRO A 15 -0.25 -4.65 -6.26
C PRO A 15 -1.62 -5.28 -5.98
N VAL A 16 -1.76 -6.09 -4.93
CA VAL A 16 -3.05 -6.66 -4.51
C VAL A 16 -4.03 -5.55 -4.09
N LEU A 17 -3.57 -4.56 -3.33
CA LEU A 17 -4.38 -3.40 -2.93
C LEU A 17 -4.80 -2.56 -4.14
N VAL A 18 -3.90 -2.34 -5.10
CA VAL A 18 -4.20 -1.60 -6.33
C VAL A 18 -5.28 -2.32 -7.14
N VAL A 19 -5.17 -3.65 -7.31
CA VAL A 19 -6.19 -4.45 -8.01
C VAL A 19 -7.52 -4.41 -7.26
N ALA A 20 -7.50 -4.59 -5.93
CA ALA A 20 -8.71 -4.51 -5.11
C ALA A 20 -9.39 -3.14 -5.19
N PHE A 21 -8.60 -2.05 -5.18
CA PHE A 21 -9.12 -0.69 -5.39
C PHE A 21 -9.75 -0.52 -6.77
N GLY A 22 -9.11 -1.04 -7.83
CA GLY A 22 -9.66 -1.03 -9.18
C GLY A 22 -11.00 -1.76 -9.28
N VAL A 23 -11.12 -2.94 -8.65
CA VAL A 23 -12.37 -3.71 -8.59
C VAL A 23 -13.47 -2.93 -7.87
N LEU A 24 -13.15 -2.32 -6.73
CA LEU A 24 -14.09 -1.49 -5.96
C LEU A 24 -14.55 -0.25 -6.75
N MET A 25 -13.64 0.42 -7.46
CA MET A 25 -13.97 1.57 -8.31
C MET A 25 -14.84 1.15 -9.50
N GLY A 26 -14.53 0.02 -10.13
CA GLY A 26 -15.35 -0.55 -11.22
C GLY A 26 -16.77 -0.87 -10.74
N GLY A 27 -16.91 -1.48 -9.56
CA GLY A 27 -18.20 -1.71 -8.92
C GLY A 27 -18.96 -0.40 -8.64
N PHE A 28 -18.26 0.67 -8.24
CA PHE A 28 -18.88 1.96 -7.92
C PHE A 28 -19.45 2.63 -9.16
N ILE A 29 -18.69 2.61 -10.27
CA ILE A 29 -19.15 3.10 -11.57
C ILE A 29 -20.37 2.30 -12.04
N LEU A 30 -20.36 0.98 -11.86
CA LEU A 30 -21.48 0.10 -12.23
C LEU A 30 -22.73 0.37 -11.38
N ALA A 31 -22.58 0.58 -10.08
CA ALA A 31 -23.68 0.90 -9.16
C ALA A 31 -24.28 2.30 -9.42
N GLN A 32 -23.44 3.28 -9.80
CA GLN A 32 -23.88 4.59 -10.25
C GLN A 32 -24.68 4.49 -11.55
N ALA A 33 -24.26 3.63 -12.49
CA ALA A 33 -24.99 3.40 -13.75
C ALA A 33 -26.38 2.78 -13.53
N THR A 34 -26.59 2.04 -12.42
CA THR A 34 -27.88 1.44 -12.07
C THR A 34 -28.80 2.33 -11.23
N LEU A 35 -28.43 3.60 -10.98
CA LEU A 35 -29.20 4.55 -10.13
C LEU A 35 -29.45 4.05 -8.69
N ASP A 36 -28.64 3.10 -8.20
CA ASP A 36 -28.78 2.57 -6.83
C ASP A 36 -28.04 3.47 -5.84
N ALA A 37 -28.78 4.43 -5.27
CA ALA A 37 -28.25 5.43 -4.33
C ALA A 37 -27.68 4.80 -3.03
N ALA A 38 -28.21 3.65 -2.60
CA ALA A 38 -27.74 2.96 -1.41
C ALA A 38 -26.41 2.23 -1.70
N GLY A 39 -26.34 1.47 -2.79
CA GLY A 39 -25.12 0.80 -3.24
C GLY A 39 -23.97 1.78 -3.52
N ALA A 40 -24.26 2.91 -4.17
CA ALA A 40 -23.26 3.95 -4.43
C ALA A 40 -22.66 4.53 -3.15
N LYS A 41 -23.47 4.72 -2.10
CA LYS A 41 -23.00 5.31 -0.82
C LYS A 41 -22.11 4.34 -0.04
N VAL A 42 -22.48 3.05 0.00
CA VAL A 42 -21.67 2.00 0.63
C VAL A 42 -20.36 1.81 -0.13
N LEU A 43 -20.40 1.69 -1.46
CA LEU A 43 -19.18 1.54 -2.25
C LEU A 43 -18.25 2.74 -2.14
N ARG A 44 -18.79 3.95 -2.02
CA ARG A 44 -17.97 5.14 -1.78
C ARG A 44 -17.22 5.07 -0.45
N TRP A 45 -17.86 4.61 0.62
CA TRP A 45 -17.19 4.40 1.91
C TRP A 45 -16.09 3.34 1.80
N VAL A 46 -16.39 2.19 1.17
CA VAL A 46 -15.42 1.10 0.99
C VAL A 46 -14.23 1.56 0.13
N ALA A 47 -14.48 2.32 -0.94
CA ALA A 47 -13.43 2.88 -1.79
C ALA A 47 -12.51 3.86 -1.03
N VAL A 48 -13.08 4.72 -0.19
CA VAL A 48 -12.30 5.65 0.66
C VAL A 48 -11.46 4.88 1.69
N SER A 49 -12.01 3.84 2.31
CA SER A 49 -11.27 2.98 3.24
C SER A 49 -10.13 2.24 2.53
N ALA A 50 -10.36 1.69 1.34
CA ALA A 50 -9.35 1.03 0.53
C ALA A 50 -8.24 2.01 0.09
N LEU A 51 -8.60 3.25 -0.28
CA LEU A 51 -7.64 4.30 -0.59
C LEU A 51 -6.74 4.62 0.62
N MET A 52 -7.34 4.76 1.81
CA MET A 52 -6.57 5.01 3.04
C MET A 52 -5.63 3.85 3.39
N LEU A 53 -6.08 2.60 3.22
CA LEU A 53 -5.20 1.43 3.37
C LEU A 53 -4.03 1.47 2.38
N THR A 54 -4.28 1.89 1.14
CA THR A 54 -3.24 1.98 0.10
C THR A 54 -2.20 3.04 0.45
N ILE A 55 -2.64 4.20 0.93
CA ILE A 55 -1.73 5.27 1.37
C ILE A 55 -0.89 4.77 2.56
N ALA A 56 -1.51 4.13 3.55
CA ALA A 56 -0.80 3.58 4.70
C ALA A 56 0.26 2.54 4.28
N ASP A 57 -0.09 1.64 3.37
CA ASP A 57 0.82 0.62 2.83
C ASP A 57 2.03 1.26 2.14
N VAL A 58 1.81 2.26 1.28
CA VAL A 58 2.90 3.01 0.61
C VAL A 58 3.80 3.72 1.62
N VAL A 59 3.23 4.39 2.63
CA VAL A 59 4.01 5.09 3.67
C VAL A 59 4.87 4.10 4.46
N LEU A 60 4.32 2.94 4.84
CA LEU A 60 5.07 1.88 5.52
C LEU A 60 6.18 1.33 4.63
N LEU A 61 5.93 1.15 3.33
CA LEU A 61 6.89 0.61 2.38
C LEU A 61 8.07 1.58 2.17
N VAL A 62 7.77 2.87 1.97
CA VAL A 62 8.78 3.94 1.86
C VAL A 62 9.57 4.06 3.16
N GLY A 63 8.92 4.04 4.31
CA GLY A 63 9.59 4.10 5.61
C GLY A 63 10.53 2.91 5.83
N ALA A 64 10.08 1.69 5.54
CA ALA A 64 10.89 0.48 5.65
C ALA A 64 12.09 0.48 4.69
N LEU A 65 11.91 0.91 3.44
CA LEU A 65 13.01 1.06 2.48
C LEU A 65 13.98 2.16 2.92
N GLY A 66 13.49 3.28 3.42
CA GLY A 66 14.31 4.39 3.92
C GLY A 66 15.20 3.98 5.09
N ILE A 67 14.63 3.29 6.09
CA ILE A 67 15.39 2.76 7.23
C ILE A 67 16.43 1.74 6.77
N ASN A 68 16.07 0.84 5.84
CA ASN A 68 17.01 -0.15 5.31
C ASN A 68 18.17 0.51 4.52
N ALA A 69 17.87 1.55 3.74
CA ALA A 69 18.88 2.29 2.98
C ALA A 69 19.81 3.12 3.88
N LEU A 70 19.34 3.58 5.04
CA LEU A 70 20.16 4.26 6.05
C LEU A 70 21.05 3.26 6.80
N GLY A 71 20.50 2.11 7.22
CA GLY A 71 21.27 1.06 7.90
C GLY A 71 22.39 0.45 7.05
N ASP A 72 22.15 0.22 5.75
CA ASP A 72 23.18 -0.33 4.83
C ASP A 72 24.34 0.66 4.56
N ARG A 73 24.13 1.96 4.82
CA ARG A 73 25.20 2.97 4.72
C ARG A 73 26.11 2.96 5.93
N ASP A 74 25.56 2.81 7.14
CA ASP A 74 26.36 2.75 8.37
C ASP A 74 27.32 1.55 8.35
N ASP A 75 26.84 0.36 7.97
CA ASP A 75 27.68 -0.87 7.92
C ASP A 75 28.83 -0.79 6.90
N ARG A 76 28.67 -0.01 5.81
CA ARG A 76 29.71 0.13 4.78
C ARG A 76 30.82 1.12 5.19
N SER A 77 30.50 2.10 6.03
CA SER A 77 31.43 3.12 6.52
C SER A 77 32.57 2.54 7.35
N ASP A 78 32.27 1.51 8.16
CA ASP A 78 33.26 0.89 9.06
C ASP A 78 34.24 -0.04 8.33
N SER A 79 33.86 -0.53 7.13
CA SER A 79 34.71 -1.44 6.33
C SER A 79 35.82 -0.74 5.52
N SER A 80 35.79 0.59 5.42
CA SER A 80 36.77 1.36 4.64
C SER A 80 37.86 2.04 5.49
N GLY A 81 37.88 1.79 6.80
CA GLY A 81 38.84 2.38 7.76
C GLY A 81 39.82 1.39 8.41
N GLY A 82 39.98 0.17 7.87
CA GLY A 82 40.88 -0.87 8.41
C GLY A 82 42.12 -1.10 7.57
#